data_AF-A0A917J0R5-F1
#
_entry.id   AF-A0A917J0R5-F1
#
_cell.length_a   1.000
_cell.length_b   1.000
_cell.length_c   1.000
_cell.angle_alpha   90.00
_cell.angle_beta   90.00
_cell.angle_gamma   90.00
#
_symmetry.space_group_name_H-M   'P 1'
#
loop_
_entity.id
_entity.type
_entity.pdbx_description
1 polymer ?
#
loop_
_entity_poly.entity_id
_entity_poly.type
_entity_poly.pdbx_seq_one_letter_code
_entity_poly.pdbx_strand_id
1 'polypeptide(L)'
;MKYTQSNLDKLQGILGESDYVVRYERGTFQSGWCLLQQKRVVVLNKFLNVEGRINTLMEIIPQLDIEYDRLTHESQKLYETLKKRAAELLSESEAGNAEEADTEDAGAPDEAPAAPEEETPSEKE
;
A
#
# COMPACT_ATOMS: atom_id res chain seq x y z
N MET A 1 -2.22 18.81 6.55
CA MET A 1 -1.54 18.93 7.86
C MET A 1 -0.12 19.44 7.61
N LYS A 2 0.46 20.29 8.47
CA LYS A 2 1.86 20.75 8.31
C LYS A 2 2.83 19.70 8.85
N TYR A 3 4.01 19.56 8.27
CA TYR A 3 5.04 18.63 8.75
C TYR A 3 5.85 19.26 9.91
N THR A 4 5.30 19.17 11.11
CA THR A 4 5.92 19.69 12.35
C THR A 4 6.07 18.58 13.38
N GLN A 5 7.06 18.71 14.27
CA GLN A 5 7.25 17.73 15.35
C GLN A 5 5.99 17.58 16.21
N SER A 6 5.31 18.67 16.53
CA SER A 6 4.05 18.62 17.30
C SER A 6 2.96 17.81 16.60
N ASN A 7 2.89 17.85 15.28
CA ASN A 7 1.92 17.06 14.52
C ASN A 7 2.31 15.58 14.49
N LEU A 8 3.62 15.27 14.40
CA LEU A 8 4.13 13.92 14.56
C LEU A 8 3.77 13.35 15.95
N ASP A 9 3.98 14.13 17.01
CA ASP A 9 3.69 13.70 18.38
C ASP A 9 2.20 13.39 18.57
N LYS A 10 1.30 14.19 17.97
CA LYS A 10 -0.15 13.91 17.99
C LYS A 10 -0.53 12.60 17.31
N LEU A 11 0.08 12.29 16.16
CA LEU A 11 -0.14 11.03 15.45
C LEU A 11 0.38 9.83 16.26
N GLN A 12 1.51 10.00 16.94
CA GLN A 12 2.02 8.99 17.87
C GLN A 12 1.15 8.84 19.12
N GLY A 13 0.54 9.93 19.58
CA GLY A 13 -0.43 9.93 20.68
C GLY A 13 -1.60 8.98 20.42
N ILE A 14 -2.19 9.03 19.22
CA ILE A 14 -3.25 8.10 18.81
C ILE A 14 -2.80 6.64 18.97
N LEU A 15 -1.60 6.30 18.52
CA LEU A 15 -1.06 4.94 18.65
C LEU A 15 -0.85 4.54 20.10
N GLY A 16 -0.28 5.43 20.92
CA GLY A 16 -0.05 5.19 22.35
C GLY A 16 -1.34 5.00 23.14
N GLU A 17 -2.38 5.79 22.84
CA GLU A 17 -3.73 5.67 23.44
C GLU A 17 -4.43 4.36 23.03
N SER A 18 -4.01 3.76 21.92
CA SER A 18 -4.60 2.56 21.33
C SER A 18 -3.81 1.27 21.61
N ASP A 19 -2.90 1.30 22.59
CA ASP A 19 -1.97 0.21 22.95
C ASP A 19 -1.03 -0.24 21.81
N TYR A 20 -0.79 0.61 20.81
CA TYR A 20 0.20 0.33 19.78
C TYR A 20 1.58 0.83 20.22
N VAL A 21 2.58 -0.04 20.09
CA VAL A 21 3.97 0.30 20.37
C VAL A 21 4.67 0.70 19.08
N VAL A 22 5.18 1.93 19.02
CA VAL A 22 6.00 2.41 17.90
C VAL A 22 7.48 2.08 18.17
N ARG A 23 8.13 1.37 17.25
CA ARG A 23 9.57 1.07 17.30
C ARG A 23 10.29 1.64 16.09
N TYR A 24 11.50 2.12 16.31
CA TYR A 24 12.37 2.63 15.25
C TYR A 24 13.50 1.65 14.99
N GLU A 25 13.54 1.08 13.80
CA GLU A 25 14.51 0.05 13.45
C GLU A 25 15.31 0.41 12.19
N ARG A 26 16.48 -0.25 12.06
CA ARG A 26 17.25 -0.25 10.81
C ARG A 26 16.65 -1.30 9.88
N GLY A 27 15.84 -0.89 8.91
CA GLY A 27 15.27 -1.78 7.90
C GLY A 27 14.92 -1.04 6.62
N THR A 28 14.92 -1.76 5.50
CA THR A 28 14.52 -1.24 4.20
C THR A 28 13.16 -1.82 3.84
N PHE A 29 12.10 -1.16 4.32
CA PHE A 29 10.73 -1.45 3.91
C PHE A 29 10.39 -0.59 2.69
N GLN A 30 9.76 -1.16 1.65
CA GLN A 30 9.36 -0.41 0.45
C GLN A 30 8.41 0.75 0.80
N SER A 31 7.51 0.54 1.75
CA SER A 31 6.59 1.57 2.29
C SER A 31 7.18 2.40 3.43
N GLY A 32 8.40 2.09 3.90
CA GLY A 32 9.01 2.75 5.06
C GLY A 32 8.53 2.25 6.43
N TRP A 33 7.62 1.27 6.50
CA TRP A 33 7.10 0.70 7.75
C TRP A 33 6.73 -0.78 7.66
N CYS A 34 6.53 -1.40 8.83
CA CYS A 34 5.99 -2.75 8.98
C CYS A 34 5.07 -2.79 10.21
N LEU A 35 3.92 -3.49 10.11
CA LEU A 35 2.98 -3.68 11.19
C LEU A 35 2.95 -5.14 11.63
N LEU A 36 3.19 -5.37 12.92
CA LEU A 36 2.98 -6.65 13.58
C LEU A 36 1.62 -6.64 14.29
N GLN A 37 0.56 -6.96 13.54
CA GLN A 37 -0.84 -6.86 14.01
C GLN A 37 -1.09 -7.61 15.32
N GLN A 38 -0.67 -8.87 15.42
CA GLN A 38 -0.87 -9.70 16.64
C GLN A 38 -0.20 -9.12 17.88
N LYS A 39 0.90 -8.37 17.70
CA LYS A 39 1.66 -7.77 18.81
C LYS A 39 1.33 -6.29 19.01
N ARG A 40 0.46 -5.71 18.17
CA ARG A 40 0.18 -4.27 18.10
C ARG A 40 1.48 -3.44 18.04
N VAL A 41 2.46 -3.87 17.25
CA VAL A 41 3.73 -3.14 17.09
C VAL A 41 3.82 -2.53 15.70
N VAL A 42 4.05 -1.22 15.65
CA VAL A 42 4.36 -0.46 14.44
C VAL A 42 5.86 -0.25 14.38
N VAL A 43 6.52 -0.77 13.35
CA VAL A 43 7.94 -0.57 13.11
C VAL A 43 8.13 0.47 12.02
N LEU A 44 8.77 1.58 12.35
CA LEU A 44 9.14 2.64 11.40
C LEU A 44 10.62 2.55 11.06
N ASN A 45 10.96 2.82 9.81
CA ASN A 45 12.36 3.01 9.43
C ASN A 45 12.92 4.26 10.15
N LYS A 46 13.98 4.05 10.93
CA LYS A 46 14.58 5.12 11.73
C LYS A 46 15.16 6.29 10.92
N PHE A 47 15.49 6.04 9.65
CA PHE A 47 16.07 7.05 8.75
C PHE A 47 15.05 7.99 8.13
N LEU A 48 13.75 7.74 8.33
CA LEU A 48 12.71 8.69 7.91
C LEU A 48 12.83 9.99 8.68
N ASN A 49 12.79 11.11 7.95
CA ASN A 49 12.66 12.45 8.52
C ASN A 49 11.23 12.67 9.07
N VAL A 50 10.98 13.84 9.66
CA VAL A 50 9.67 14.17 10.26
C VAL A 50 8.53 14.06 9.23
N GLU A 51 8.74 14.57 8.02
CA GLU A 51 7.76 14.49 6.94
C GLU A 51 7.44 13.05 6.56
N GLY A 52 8.46 12.22 6.32
CA GLY A 52 8.29 10.80 6.00
C GLY A 52 7.55 10.05 7.11
N ARG A 53 7.90 10.30 8.38
CA ARG A 53 7.22 9.70 9.53
C ARG A 53 5.75 10.11 9.61
N ILE A 54 5.44 11.37 9.37
CA ILE A 54 4.06 11.87 9.38
C ILE A 54 3.26 11.23 8.25
N ASN A 55 3.80 11.20 7.03
CA ASN A 55 3.12 10.59 5.88
C ASN A 55 2.85 9.10 6.12
N THR A 56 3.85 8.36 6.59
CA THR A 56 3.68 6.97 6.98
C THR A 56 2.60 6.81 8.04
N LEU A 57 2.64 7.57 9.14
CA LEU A 57 1.62 7.44 10.20
C LEU A 57 0.20 7.79 9.71
N MET A 58 0.05 8.81 8.86
CA MET A 58 -1.24 9.15 8.25
C MET A 58 -1.78 8.00 7.38
N GLU A 59 -0.91 7.23 6.75
CA GLU A 59 -1.28 6.07 5.94
C GLU A 59 -1.68 4.87 6.82
N ILE A 60 -0.90 4.56 7.88
CA ILE A 60 -1.16 3.34 8.66
C ILE A 60 -2.34 3.50 9.62
N ILE A 61 -2.48 4.66 10.28
CA ILE A 61 -3.42 4.85 11.39
C ILE A 61 -4.87 4.48 11.00
N PRO A 62 -5.39 4.88 9.83
CA PRO A 62 -6.73 4.48 9.38
C PRO A 62 -6.94 2.98 9.19
N GLN A 63 -5.86 2.22 8.96
CA GLN A 63 -5.88 0.77 8.73
C GLN A 63 -5.81 -0.04 10.04
N LEU A 64 -5.50 0.61 11.16
CA LEU A 64 -5.38 -0.05 12.45
C LEU A 64 -6.75 -0.25 13.12
N ASP A 65 -6.88 -1.40 13.78
CA ASP A 65 -7.99 -1.67 14.69
C ASP A 65 -7.77 -0.85 15.98
N ILE A 66 -8.45 0.29 16.06
CA ILE A 66 -8.38 1.27 17.16
C ILE A 66 -9.77 1.43 17.75
N GLU A 67 -9.88 1.20 19.05
CA GLU A 67 -11.10 1.42 19.81
C GLU A 67 -11.30 2.91 20.07
N TYR A 68 -12.27 3.52 19.39
CA TYR A 68 -12.52 4.97 19.38
C TYR A 68 -12.70 5.57 20.78
N ASP A 69 -13.33 4.82 21.68
CA ASP A 69 -13.63 5.26 23.05
C ASP A 69 -12.39 5.33 23.95
N ARG A 70 -11.26 4.74 23.54
CA ARG A 70 -9.97 4.88 24.25
C ARG A 70 -9.24 6.16 23.93
N LEU A 71 -9.59 6.81 22.82
CA LEU A 71 -8.92 8.01 22.37
C LEU A 71 -9.41 9.24 23.14
N THR A 72 -8.52 10.21 23.34
CA THR A 72 -8.92 11.55 23.82
C THR A 72 -9.77 12.26 22.78
N HIS A 73 -10.56 13.25 23.19
CA HIS A 73 -11.37 14.05 22.26
C HIS A 73 -10.55 14.73 21.14
N GLU A 74 -9.29 15.09 21.40
CA GLU A 74 -8.42 15.65 20.35
C GLU A 74 -7.99 14.55 19.37
N SER A 75 -7.53 13.41 19.89
CA SER A 75 -7.12 12.24 19.11
C SER A 75 -8.25 11.67 18.27
N GLN A 76 -9.48 11.64 18.80
CA GLN A 76 -10.70 11.25 18.11
C GLN A 76 -10.95 12.08 16.85
N LYS A 77 -10.94 13.43 16.97
CA LYS A 77 -11.14 14.33 15.83
C LYS A 77 -10.06 14.15 14.75
N LEU A 78 -8.81 13.97 15.19
CA LEU A 78 -7.71 13.73 14.27
C LEU A 78 -7.89 12.37 13.56
N TYR A 79 -8.23 11.32 14.30
CA TYR A 79 -8.47 9.98 13.76
C TYR A 79 -9.60 9.95 12.73
N GLU A 80 -10.73 10.61 13.00
CA GLU A 80 -11.83 10.76 12.04
C GLU A 80 -11.38 11.47 10.77
N THR A 81 -10.61 12.55 10.91
CA THR A 81 -10.07 13.30 9.76
C THR A 81 -9.17 12.41 8.90
N LEU A 82 -8.35 11.56 9.52
CA LEU A 82 -7.50 10.61 8.80
C LEU A 82 -8.30 9.51 8.11
N LYS A 83 -9.32 8.94 8.76
CA LYS A 83 -10.21 7.94 8.15
C LYS A 83 -10.95 8.50 6.95
N LYS A 84 -11.49 9.72 7.06
CA LYS A 84 -12.18 10.38 5.96
C LYS A 84 -11.25 10.56 4.76
N ARG A 85 -10.04 11.08 4.99
CA ARG A 85 -9.05 11.28 3.94
C ARG A 85 -8.62 9.97 3.26
N ALA A 86 -8.45 8.90 4.04
CA ALA A 86 -8.12 7.59 3.49
C ALA A 86 -9.25 7.03 2.60
N ALA A 87 -10.52 7.21 3.01
CA ALA A 87 -11.67 6.81 2.21
C ALA A 87 -11.80 7.61 0.90
N GLU A 88 -11.55 8.92 0.93
CA GLU A 88 -11.55 9.78 -0.26
C GLU A 88 -10.51 9.31 -1.29
N LEU A 89 -9.27 9.07 -0.86
CA LEU A 89 -8.19 8.58 -1.73
C LEU A 89 -8.50 7.23 -2.40
N LEU A 90 -9.19 6.33 -1.69
CA LEU A 90 -9.62 5.05 -2.27
C LEU A 90 -10.69 5.28 -3.36
N SER A 91 -11.67 6.13 -3.10
CA SER A 91 -12.74 6.43 -4.06
C SER A 91 -12.26 7.12 -5.35
N GLU A 92 -11.18 7.91 -5.28
CA GLU A 92 -10.59 8.59 -6.43
C GLU A 92 -9.79 7.61 -7.33
N SER A 93 -9.23 6.55 -6.75
CA SER A 93 -8.44 5.56 -7.48
C SER A 93 -9.29 4.59 -8.33
N GLU A 94 -10.54 4.34 -7.92
CA GLU A 94 -11.46 3.44 -8.65
C GLU A 94 -12.05 4.08 -9.92
N ALA A 95 -12.13 5.41 -9.98
CA ALA A 95 -12.61 6.14 -11.16
C ALA A 95 -11.60 6.18 -12.34
N GLY A 96 -10.34 5.82 -12.10
CA GLY A 96 -9.25 5.90 -13.08
C GLY A 96 -8.88 4.58 -13.79
N ASN A 97 -9.52 3.45 -13.46
CA ASN A 97 -9.12 2.12 -13.95
C ASN A 97 -10.18 1.42 -14.83
N ALA A 98 -11.04 2.19 -15.50
CA ALA A 98 -12.16 1.66 -16.30
C ALA A 98 -11.93 1.59 -17.82
N GLU A 99 -10.69 1.75 -18.33
CA GLU A 99 -10.44 1.70 -19.78
C GLU A 99 -9.16 0.91 -20.08
N GLU A 100 -9.27 -0.41 -20.20
CA GLU A 100 -8.45 -1.27 -21.08
C GLU A 100 -8.94 -2.73 -20.97
N ALA A 101 -10.06 -3.03 -21.62
CA ALA A 101 -10.44 -4.38 -22.00
C ALA A 101 -11.50 -4.29 -23.11
N ASP A 102 -11.09 -4.09 -24.35
CA ASP A 102 -11.78 -4.63 -25.52
C ASP A 102 -10.97 -4.42 -26.81
N THR A 103 -10.38 -5.48 -27.34
CA THR A 103 -10.47 -5.80 -28.77
C THR A 103 -10.22 -7.30 -28.89
N GLU A 104 -11.32 -8.05 -28.84
CA GLU A 104 -11.42 -9.35 -29.47
C GLU A 104 -11.20 -9.17 -30.98
N ASP A 105 -10.19 -9.83 -31.57
CA ASP A 105 -10.22 -10.15 -33.00
C ASP A 105 -10.26 -11.68 -33.14
N ALA A 106 -11.41 -12.13 -33.62
CA ALA A 106 -11.72 -13.50 -33.90
C ALA A 106 -11.14 -13.90 -35.26
N GLY A 107 -10.10 -14.73 -35.24
CA GLY A 107 -9.66 -15.53 -36.40
C GLY A 107 -9.92 -17.01 -36.13
N ALA A 108 -10.94 -17.55 -36.78
CA ALA A 108 -11.43 -18.93 -36.66
C ALA A 108 -10.38 -20.02 -37.02
N PRO A 109 -10.58 -21.28 -36.58
CA PRO A 109 -9.67 -22.41 -36.79
C PRO A 109 -10.00 -23.15 -38.10
N ASP A 110 -9.01 -23.75 -38.78
CA ASP A 110 -9.23 -25.04 -39.45
C ASP A 110 -7.94 -25.78 -39.85
N GLU A 111 -8.02 -27.10 -39.68
CA GLU A 111 -7.27 -28.22 -40.30
C GLU A 111 -5.74 -28.39 -40.11
N ALA A 112 -5.40 -29.38 -39.28
CA ALA A 112 -4.27 -30.31 -39.47
C ALA A 112 -4.73 -31.48 -40.40
N PRO A 113 -3.91 -32.47 -40.86
CA PRO A 113 -2.55 -32.85 -40.42
C PRO A 113 -1.62 -33.39 -41.56
N ALA A 114 -0.57 -34.13 -41.16
CA ALA A 114 0.35 -35.00 -41.94
C ALA A 114 1.63 -34.31 -42.47
N ALA A 115 2.83 -34.88 -42.47
CA ALA A 115 3.50 -36.07 -41.92
C ALA A 115 5.01 -35.85 -42.22
N PRO A 116 5.95 -36.59 -41.62
CA PRO A 116 7.39 -36.34 -41.77
C PRO A 116 7.99 -37.13 -42.93
N GLU A 117 8.87 -36.56 -43.74
CA GLU A 117 9.80 -37.31 -44.61
C GLU A 117 11.18 -36.64 -44.70
N GLU A 118 12.18 -37.51 -44.80
CA GLU A 118 13.63 -37.31 -44.70
C GLU A 118 14.29 -36.73 -45.98
N GLU A 119 15.61 -36.59 -45.87
CA GLU A 119 16.67 -36.59 -46.90
C GLU A 119 17.26 -35.24 -47.37
N THR A 120 18.53 -35.08 -46.99
CA THR A 120 19.67 -34.37 -47.63
C THR A 120 19.80 -34.68 -49.15
N PRO A 121 20.69 -34.06 -49.99
CA PRO A 121 21.92 -33.29 -49.69
C PRO A 121 22.28 -32.10 -50.65
N SER A 122 23.44 -31.48 -50.35
CA SER A 122 24.47 -30.98 -51.30
C SER A 122 24.40 -29.62 -52.02
N GLU A 123 25.59 -28.99 -52.03
CA GLU A 123 26.18 -28.04 -53.01
C GLU A 123 25.56 -26.63 -53.12
N LYS A 124 26.27 -25.54 -53.41
CA LYS A 124 27.69 -25.15 -53.55
C LYS A 124 27.63 -23.71 -54.07
N GLU A 125 28.36 -22.77 -53.47
CA GLU A 125 29.06 -21.66 -54.13
C GLU A 125 29.99 -20.96 -53.13
#